data_AF-A0A934EDB7-F1
#
_entry.id   AF-A0A934EDB7-F1
#
_cell.length_a   1.000
_cell.length_b   1.000
_cell.length_c   1.000
_cell.angle_alpha   90.00
_cell.angle_beta   90.00
_cell.angle_gamma   90.00
#
_symmetry.space_group_name_H-M   'P 1'
#
loop_
_entity.id
_entity.type
_entity.pdbx_description
1 polymer ?
#
loop_
_entity_poly.entity_id
_entity_poly.type
_entity_poly.pdbx_seq_one_letter_code
_entity_poly.pdbx_strand_id
1 'polypeptide(L)' 'GWDHAFLEYSGDKTVCDFLASLPNHRTVILDVVPTAENLYQAAFNILEPAYQDTYGNHLRLESVRLYETPNNWADCVRS' A
#
# COMPACT_ATOMS: atom_id res chain seq x y z
N GLY A 1 5.39 0.06 -8.43
CA GLY A 1 5.21 1.24 -7.56
C GLY A 1 3.79 1.75 -7.71
N TRP A 2 3.20 2.25 -6.63
CA TRP A 2 1.78 2.66 -6.56
C TRP A 2 1.51 4.07 -7.09
N ASP A 3 2.56 4.80 -7.46
CA ASP A 3 2.45 6.15 -8.00
C ASP A 3 1.62 6.20 -9.30
N HIS A 4 0.61 7.07 -9.31
CA HIS A 4 -0.37 7.24 -10.38
C HIS A 4 -1.15 5.96 -10.78
N ALA A 5 -1.40 5.05 -9.82
CA ALA A 5 -2.21 3.85 -10.04
C ALA A 5 -3.52 3.88 -9.22
N PHE A 6 -4.57 3.28 -9.75
CA PHE A 6 -5.78 2.96 -8.98
C PHE A 6 -5.52 1.69 -8.15
N LEU A 7 -5.95 1.66 -6.89
CA LEU A 7 -5.79 0.49 -6.02
C LEU A 7 -7.14 -0.23 -5.95
N GLU A 8 -7.17 -1.51 -6.27
CA GLU A 8 -8.42 -2.29 -6.30
C GLU A 8 -8.25 -3.62 -5.56
N TYR A 9 -9.33 -4.08 -4.91
CA TYR A 9 -9.33 -5.35 -4.18
C TYR A 9 -9.56 -6.52 -5.14
N SER A 10 -8.72 -7.55 -5.06
CA SER A 10 -8.82 -8.75 -5.90
C SER A 10 -10.15 -9.51 -5.77
N GLY A 11 -10.86 -9.33 -4.66
CA GLY A 11 -12.19 -9.92 -4.47
C GLY A 11 -13.32 -9.21 -5.21
N ASP A 12 -13.16 -7.94 -5.61
CA ASP A 12 -14.15 -7.24 -6.44
C ASP A 12 -13.87 -7.48 -7.93
N LYS A 13 -14.26 -8.67 -8.38
CA LYS A 13 -14.06 -9.09 -9.78
C LYS A 13 -14.74 -8.16 -10.78
N THR A 14 -15.89 -7.59 -10.42
CA THR A 14 -16.66 -6.73 -11.33
C THR A 14 -15.88 -5.45 -11.62
N VAL A 15 -15.34 -4.81 -10.57
CA VAL A 15 -14.54 -3.60 -10.72
C VAL A 15 -13.19 -3.91 -11.36
N CYS A 16 -12.56 -5.03 -11.00
CA CYS A 16 -11.32 -5.49 -11.64
C CYS A 16 -11.48 -5.63 -13.16
N ASP A 17 -12.53 -6.34 -13.60
CA ASP A 17 -12.81 -6.57 -15.02
C ASP A 17 -13.11 -5.24 -15.76
N PHE A 18 -13.83 -4.33 -15.11
CA PHE A 18 -14.09 -3.00 -15.64
C PHE A 18 -12.80 -2.20 -15.82
N LEU A 19 -11.96 -2.10 -14.79
CA LEU A 19 -10.70 -1.36 -14.86
C LEU A 19 -9.74 -1.96 -15.89
N ALA A 20 -9.71 -3.28 -16.03
CA ALA A 20 -8.93 -3.99 -17.04
C ALA A 20 -9.37 -3.68 -18.48
N SER A 21 -10.63 -3.25 -18.68
CA SER A 21 -11.13 -2.84 -19.99
C SER A 21 -10.67 -1.44 -20.43
N LEU A 22 -10.13 -0.62 -19.51
CA LEU A 22 -9.70 0.74 -19.78
C LEU A 22 -8.26 0.75 -20.36
N PRO A 23 -8.07 1.18 -21.63
CA PRO A 23 -6.75 1.20 -22.24
C PRO A 23 -5.83 2.22 -21.53
N ASN A 24 -4.58 1.82 -21.29
CA ASN A 24 -3.56 2.62 -20.62
C ASN A 24 -3.89 3.03 -19.17
N HIS A 25 -4.92 2.45 -18.56
CA HIS A 25 -5.18 2.64 -17.13
C HIS A 25 -4.22 1.78 -16.30
N ARG A 26 -3.71 2.36 -15.21
CA ARG A 26 -2.80 1.66 -14.29
C ARG A 26 -3.57 1.28 -13.04
N THR A 27 -3.74 -0.02 -12.83
CA THR A 27 -4.35 -0.56 -11.61
C THR A 27 -3.35 -1.45 -10.88
N VAL A 28 -3.29 -1.32 -9.56
CA VAL A 28 -2.60 -2.25 -8.67
C VAL A 28 -3.67 -3.04 -7.94
N ILE A 29 -3.64 -4.35 -8.12
CA ILE A 29 -4.56 -5.27 -7.46
C ILE A 29 -3.95 -5.67 -6.11
N LEU A 30 -4.73 -5.56 -5.05
CA LEU A 30 -4.36 -5.92 -3.68
C LEU A 30 -5.21 -7.11 -3.21
N ASP A 31 -4.61 -8.00 -2.42
CA ASP A 31 -5.32 -9.12 -1.78
C ASP A 31 -6.13 -8.71 -0.54
N VAL A 32 -6.19 -7.42 -0.26
CA VAL A 32 -6.93 -6.81 0.85
C VAL A 32 -7.70 -5.61 0.34
N VAL A 33 -8.82 -5.28 1.00
CA VAL A 33 -9.61 -4.08 0.68
C VAL A 33 -8.72 -2.84 0.82
N PRO A 34 -8.66 -1.91 -0.16
CA PRO A 34 -7.75 -0.77 -0.15
C PRO A 34 -8.20 0.35 0.81
N THR A 35 -8.55 0.01 2.05
CA THR A 35 -8.70 1.00 3.11
C THR A 35 -7.33 1.52 3.52
N ALA A 36 -7.29 2.71 4.12
CA ALA A 36 -6.04 3.31 4.57
C ALA A 36 -5.24 2.31 5.43
N GLU A 37 -5.85 1.71 6.45
CA GLU A 37 -5.27 0.73 7.37
C GLU A 37 -4.52 -0.40 6.65
N ASN A 38 -5.15 -0.99 5.65
CA ASN A 38 -4.60 -2.12 4.88
C ASN A 38 -3.43 -1.67 3.99
N LEU A 39 -3.48 -0.46 3.44
CA LEU A 39 -2.37 0.11 2.68
C LEU A 39 -1.14 0.33 3.55
N TYR A 40 -1.30 0.72 4.82
CA TYR A 40 -0.17 0.82 5.74
C TYR A 40 0.47 -0.53 6.01
N GLN A 41 -0.33 -1.55 6.33
CA GLN A 41 0.20 -2.87 6.61
C GLN A 41 0.96 -3.42 5.40
N ALA A 42 0.40 -3.26 4.20
CA ALA A 42 1.06 -3.64 2.97
C ALA A 42 2.39 -2.86 2.77
N ALA A 43 2.41 -1.54 3.00
CA ALA A 43 3.62 -0.74 2.91
C ALA A 43 4.66 -1.14 3.98
N PHE A 44 4.25 -1.36 5.21
CA PHE A 44 5.11 -1.77 6.32
C PHE A 44 5.76 -3.13 6.03
N ASN A 45 4.99 -4.12 5.57
CA ASN A 45 5.49 -5.45 5.22
C ASN A 45 6.52 -5.41 4.07
N ILE A 46 6.40 -4.45 3.15
CA ILE A 46 7.39 -4.23 2.08
C ILE A 46 8.66 -3.57 2.64
N LEU A 47 8.52 -2.60 3.54
CA LEU A 47 9.63 -1.81 4.06
C LEU A 47 10.44 -2.55 5.13
N GLU A 48 9.81 -3.31 6.02
CA GLU A 48 10.46 -3.95 7.16
C GLU A 48 11.70 -4.78 6.77
N PRO A 49 11.66 -5.68 5.77
CA PRO A 49 12.84 -6.45 5.37
C PRO A 49 13.94 -5.56 4.78
N ALA A 50 13.58 -4.51 4.03
CA ALA A 50 14.54 -3.59 3.40
C ALA A 50 15.34 -2.78 4.43
N TYR A 51 14.72 -2.41 5.56
CA TYR A 51 15.39 -1.72 6.66
C TYR A 51 16.32 -2.64 7.46
N GLN A 52 15.97 -3.92 7.62
CA GLN A 52 16.83 -4.90 8.29
C GLN A 52 18.11 -5.19 7.50
N ASP A 53 18.00 -5.32 6.17
CA ASP A 53 19.10 -5.72 5.30
C ASP A 53 20.11 -4.58 5.04
N THR A 54 19.63 -3.33 5.01
CA THR A 54 20.48 -2.16 4.67
C THR A 54 21.28 -1.61 5.86
N TYR A 55 20.78 -1.73 7.08
CA TYR A 55 21.33 -1.03 8.26
C TYR A 55 21.77 -1.93 9.41
N GLY A 56 21.76 -3.26 9.21
CA GLY A 56 22.31 -4.23 10.16
C GLY A 56 21.86 -4.00 11.60
N ASN A 57 20.64 -4.39 11.96
CA ASN A 57 20.06 -4.37 13.32
C ASN A 57 20.08 -3.04 14.12
N HIS A 58 20.68 -1.97 13.62
CA HIS A 58 20.83 -0.71 14.36
C HIS A 58 19.73 0.32 14.05
N LEU A 59 19.01 0.17 12.94
CA LEU A 59 17.84 0.98 12.60
C LEU A 59 16.64 0.07 12.39
N ARG A 60 15.51 0.44 13.01
CA ARG A 60 14.26 -0.30 12.96
C ARG A 60 13.15 0.67 12.57
N LEU A 61 12.24 0.20 11.71
CA LEU A 61 11.05 0.95 11.35
C LEU A 61 10.09 1.00 12.55
N GLU A 62 9.89 2.19 13.11
CA GLU A 62 9.05 2.42 14.31
C GLU A 62 7.62 2.81 13.92
N SER A 63 7.48 3.67 12.91
CA SER A 63 6.19 4.13 12.41
C SER A 63 6.24 4.54 10.94
N VAL A 64 5.09 4.43 10.27
CA VAL A 64 4.87 4.89 8.89
C VAL A 64 3.59 5.73 8.86
N ARG A 65 3.66 6.89 8.20
CA ARG A 65 2.50 7.75 7.89
C ARG A 65 2.34 7.89 6.38
N LEU A 66 1.11 7.75 5.92
CA LEU A 66 0.70 7.79 4.51
C LEU A 66 -0.43 8.80 4.42
N TYR A 67 -0.34 9.69 3.45
CA TYR A 67 -1.32 10.74 3.22
C TYR A 67 -2.16 10.37 2.00
N GLU A 68 -3.47 10.28 2.16
CA GLU A 68 -4.41 10.20 1.05
C GLU A 68 -4.67 11.59 0.47
N THR A 69 -4.76 12.58 1.36
CA THR A 69 -4.76 14.02 1.06
C THR A 69 -3.96 14.75 2.14
N PRO A 70 -3.61 16.04 1.99
CA PRO A 70 -2.85 16.76 3.03
C PRO A 70 -3.50 16.73 4.42
N ASN A 71 -4.83 16.58 4.49
CA ASN A 71 -5.60 16.56 5.74
C ASN A 71 -6.13 15.17 6.12
N ASN A 72 -5.94 14.13 5.29
CA ASN A 72 -6.35 12.77 5.60
C ASN A 72 -5.15 11.83 5.55
N TRP A 73 -4.80 11.26 6.69
CA TRP A 73 -3.71 10.30 6.83
C TRP A 73 -4.09 9.27 7.88
N ALA A 74 -3.35 8.18 7.90
CA ALA A 74 -3.33 7.26 9.01
C ALA A 74 -1.89 6.88 9.35
N ASP A 75 -1.75 6.30 10.52
CA ASP A 75 -0.48 5.99 11.16
C ASP A 75 -0.44 4.48 11.43
N CYS A 76 0.66 3.84 11.05
CA CYS A 76 0.98 2.50 11.49
C CYS A 76 2.16 2.58 12.43
N VAL A 77 1.96 2.03 13.64
CA VAL A 77 2.97 1.95 14.68
C VAL A 77 3.26 0.48 14.90
N ARG A 78 4.53 0.14 15.06
CA ARG A 78 4.94 -1.21 15.41
C ARG A 78 4.36 -1.60 16.78
N SER A 79 3.73 -2.78 16.86
CA SER A 79 3.26 -3.40 18.11
C SER A 79 4.29 -4.35 18.73
#